data_AF-G9P1W0-F1
#
_entry.id   AF-G9P1W0-F1
#
_cell.length_a   1.000
_cell.length_b   1.000
_cell.length_c   1.000
_cell.angle_alpha   90.00
_cell.angle_beta   90.00
_cell.angle_gamma   90.00
#
_symmetry.space_group_name_H-M   'P 1'
#
loop_
_entity.id
_entity.type
_entity.pdbx_description
1 polymer ?
#
loop_
_entity_poly.entity_id
_entity_poly.type
_entity_poly.pdbx_seq_one_letter_code
_entity_poly.pdbx_strand_id
1 'polypeptide(L)'
;ILGLAALAQAHMELTWPYAFRSKFNPNVPESLRDYSMTSPLLASGSNYPCKGYHVDFNRPEGKSTVTWQAGGTYNFSLSGSATHEGGSCQVSLSYDQAKTWKVVHSWIGSCPLTPSWTFTLPNDTPAGDALFAWTWFNKIGNREMYMNCAHVTILGRSGFDFDERSPSDPYGSRPAQFVANVNNGCGTLEGKDVLFPNPGPDTDLKSLGTAPPTGSC
;
A
#
# COMPACT_ATOMS: atom_id res chain seq x y z
N ILE A 1 -7.21 38.09 18.78
CA ILE A 1 -6.00 37.36 18.37
C ILE A 1 -6.44 36.36 17.31
N LEU A 2 -6.13 36.63 16.04
CA LEU A 2 -6.44 35.75 14.91
C LEU A 2 -5.51 34.53 14.99
N GLY A 3 -6.06 33.37 15.33
CA GLY A 3 -5.33 32.11 15.29
C GLY A 3 -5.15 31.66 13.85
N LEU A 4 -3.92 31.76 13.32
CA LEU A 4 -3.54 30.98 12.16
C LEU A 4 -3.52 29.50 12.58
N ALA A 5 -4.60 28.79 12.29
CA ALA A 5 -4.55 27.34 12.23
C ALA A 5 -3.66 26.98 11.04
N ALA A 6 -2.41 26.61 11.32
CA ALA A 6 -1.60 25.92 10.34
C ALA A 6 -2.36 24.63 9.98
N LEU A 7 -2.91 24.57 8.77
CA LEU A 7 -3.39 23.33 8.18
C LEU A 7 -2.17 22.46 7.92
N ALA A 8 -1.64 21.83 8.97
CA ALA A 8 -0.76 20.69 8.79
C ALA A 8 -1.62 19.61 8.14
N GLN A 9 -1.52 19.51 6.82
CA GLN A 9 -2.07 18.44 6.00
C GLN A 9 -1.32 17.16 6.40
N ALA A 10 -1.68 16.64 7.57
CA ALA A 10 -0.93 15.62 8.26
C ALA A 10 -1.40 14.25 7.81
N HIS A 11 -0.52 13.50 7.15
CA HIS A 11 -0.85 12.25 6.48
C HIS A 11 0.41 11.37 6.38
N MET A 12 0.28 10.13 5.88
CA MET A 12 1.35 9.11 5.87
C MET A 12 1.81 8.78 4.45
N GLU A 13 3.11 8.50 4.28
CA GLU A 13 3.72 7.99 3.05
C GLU A 13 4.56 6.73 3.30
N LEU A 14 4.75 5.93 2.25
CA LEU A 14 5.67 4.80 2.18
C LEU A 14 7.11 5.29 2.02
N THR A 15 7.92 5.04 3.04
CA THR A 15 9.35 5.41 3.05
C THR A 15 10.26 4.24 2.72
N TRP A 16 9.77 3.00 2.85
CA TRP A 16 10.48 1.80 2.43
C TRP A 16 9.50 0.67 2.08
N PRO A 17 9.62 -0.03 0.93
CA PRO A 17 10.47 0.31 -0.22
C PRO A 17 10.22 1.73 -0.72
N TYR A 18 11.23 2.37 -1.30
CA TYR A 18 11.13 3.79 -1.65
C TYR A 18 10.05 4.02 -2.71
N ALA A 19 9.01 4.78 -2.35
CA ALA A 19 7.95 5.11 -3.28
C ALA A 19 8.47 5.94 -4.46
N PHE A 20 7.85 5.78 -5.63
CA PHE A 20 8.12 6.64 -6.79
C PHE A 20 7.91 8.11 -6.41
N ARG A 21 8.84 8.96 -6.84
CA ARG A 21 8.84 10.41 -6.60
C ARG A 21 8.88 10.86 -5.14
N SER A 22 9.01 9.95 -4.18
CA SER A 22 9.17 10.34 -2.78
C SER A 22 10.52 11.01 -2.57
N LYS A 23 10.57 12.00 -1.68
CA LYS A 23 11.82 12.63 -1.22
C LYS A 23 12.80 11.65 -0.59
N PHE A 24 12.32 10.50 -0.12
CA PHE A 24 13.14 9.44 0.46
C PHE A 24 13.81 8.57 -0.60
N ASN A 25 13.32 8.56 -1.84
CA ASN A 25 13.92 7.78 -2.92
C ASN A 25 15.21 8.47 -3.42
N PRO A 26 16.40 7.85 -3.23
CA PRO A 26 17.66 8.46 -3.61
C PRO A 26 17.87 8.60 -5.13
N ASN A 27 17.05 7.91 -5.93
CA ASN A 27 17.15 7.96 -7.39
C ASN A 27 16.32 9.09 -8.01
N VAL A 28 15.42 9.68 -7.24
CA VAL A 28 14.52 10.72 -7.73
C VAL A 28 15.24 12.08 -7.68
N PRO A 29 15.48 12.74 -8.83
CA PRO A 29 16.04 14.08 -8.84
C PRO A 29 15.06 15.09 -8.22
N GLU A 30 15.58 16.18 -7.65
CA GLU A 30 14.78 17.19 -6.95
C GLU A 30 13.58 17.69 -7.79
N SER A 31 13.78 17.86 -9.11
CA SER A 31 12.75 18.33 -10.04
C SER A 31 11.57 17.37 -10.21
N LEU A 32 11.70 16.09 -9.84
CA LEU A 32 10.64 15.09 -9.92
C LEU A 32 10.04 14.73 -8.56
N ARG A 33 10.52 15.33 -7.46
CA ARG A 33 10.01 15.03 -6.12
C ARG A 33 8.60 15.56 -5.93
N ASP A 34 7.74 14.70 -5.40
CA ASP A 34 6.42 15.08 -4.94
C ASP A 34 6.48 15.32 -3.42
N TYR A 35 6.48 16.59 -3.02
CA TYR A 35 6.47 17.01 -1.61
C TYR A 35 5.10 16.82 -0.93
N SER A 36 4.08 16.44 -1.69
CA SER A 36 2.75 16.07 -1.23
C SER A 36 2.54 14.55 -1.25
N MET A 37 3.62 13.75 -1.23
CA MET A 37 3.55 12.28 -1.26
C MET A 37 2.66 11.68 -0.17
N THR A 38 2.63 12.31 1.01
CA THR A 38 1.77 11.90 2.14
C THR A 38 0.28 12.10 1.85
N SER A 39 -0.10 12.94 0.89
CA SER A 39 -1.51 13.19 0.58
C SER A 39 -2.20 11.94 0.05
N PRO A 40 -3.52 11.80 0.24
CA PRO A 40 -4.28 10.70 -0.37
C PRO A 40 -4.28 10.81 -1.90
N LEU A 41 -4.85 9.79 -2.55
CA LEU A 41 -5.30 9.91 -3.93
C LEU A 41 -6.37 11.00 -4.04
N LEU A 42 -6.52 11.57 -5.23
CA LEU A 42 -7.58 12.52 -5.50
C LEU A 42 -8.92 11.78 -5.44
N ALA A 43 -9.91 12.37 -4.78
CA ALA A 43 -11.25 11.79 -4.65
C ALA A 43 -11.91 11.51 -6.02
N SER A 44 -11.50 12.21 -7.07
CA SER A 44 -11.93 11.97 -8.46
C SER A 44 -11.40 10.67 -9.06
N GLY A 45 -10.39 10.05 -8.45
CA GLY A 45 -9.65 8.91 -8.97
C GLY A 45 -8.67 9.23 -10.10
N SER A 46 -8.51 10.50 -10.49
CA SER A 46 -7.71 10.88 -11.67
C SER A 46 -6.21 10.62 -11.55
N ASN A 47 -5.71 10.31 -10.34
CA ASN A 47 -4.33 9.89 -10.11
C ASN A 47 -4.23 8.46 -9.56
N TYR A 48 -5.30 7.67 -9.58
CA TYR A 48 -5.21 6.23 -9.35
C TYR A 48 -4.74 5.53 -10.64
N PRO A 49 -3.83 4.54 -10.59
CA PRO A 49 -3.09 4.06 -9.42
C PRO A 49 -1.75 4.80 -9.18
N CYS A 50 -1.18 4.60 -7.99
CA CYS A 50 0.18 5.06 -7.64
C CYS A 50 0.43 6.57 -7.76
N LYS A 51 -0.61 7.40 -7.59
CA LYS A 51 -0.58 8.85 -7.85
C LYS A 51 -0.20 9.20 -9.31
N GLY A 52 -0.30 8.24 -10.24
CA GLY A 52 0.16 8.34 -11.62
C GLY A 52 1.65 8.07 -11.83
N TYR A 53 2.41 7.74 -10.77
CA TYR A 53 3.87 7.63 -10.83
C TYR A 53 4.40 6.24 -11.22
N HIS A 54 3.49 5.26 -11.41
CA HIS A 54 3.85 3.95 -11.97
C HIS A 54 4.49 4.05 -13.37
N VAL A 55 4.32 5.18 -14.07
CA VAL A 55 4.99 5.49 -15.34
C VAL A 55 6.52 5.56 -15.24
N ASP A 56 7.06 5.69 -14.03
CA ASP A 56 8.50 5.76 -13.77
C ASP A 56 9.13 4.36 -13.59
N PHE A 57 8.35 3.26 -13.59
CA PHE A 57 8.82 1.90 -13.30
C PHE A 57 10.05 1.45 -14.11
N ASN A 58 10.08 1.78 -15.40
CA ASN A 58 11.18 1.44 -16.31
C ASN A 58 12.20 2.58 -16.50
N ARG A 59 12.20 3.59 -15.62
CA ARG A 59 13.08 4.77 -15.72
C ARG A 59 14.16 4.76 -14.63
N PRO A 60 15.30 5.44 -14.84
CA PRO A 60 16.37 5.50 -13.84
C PRO A 60 15.90 6.00 -12.46
N GLU A 61 15.00 6.98 -12.43
CA GLU A 61 14.41 7.55 -11.21
C GLU A 61 13.48 6.58 -10.45
N GLY A 62 12.94 5.58 -11.16
CA GLY A 62 12.06 4.54 -10.62
C GLY A 62 12.69 3.16 -10.54
N LYS A 63 14.03 3.06 -10.63
CA LYS A 63 14.72 1.77 -10.54
C LYS A 63 14.42 1.08 -9.20
N SER A 64 14.33 -0.25 -9.23
CA SER A 64 14.21 -1.06 -8.04
C SER A 64 15.33 -0.76 -7.05
N THR A 65 14.97 -0.61 -5.78
CA THR A 65 15.93 -0.39 -4.69
C THR A 65 15.99 -1.55 -3.72
N VAL A 66 15.15 -2.56 -3.91
CA VAL A 66 15.07 -3.72 -3.02
C VAL A 66 14.86 -4.99 -3.82
N THR A 67 15.55 -6.04 -3.36
CA THR A 67 15.35 -7.40 -3.85
C THR A 67 14.80 -8.24 -2.72
N TRP A 68 13.68 -8.91 -2.99
CA TRP A 68 13.06 -9.89 -2.11
C TRP A 68 13.08 -11.26 -2.78
N GLN A 69 12.70 -12.29 -2.03
CA GLN A 69 12.65 -13.67 -2.46
C GLN A 69 11.28 -14.26 -2.13
N ALA A 70 10.71 -15.02 -3.07
CA ALA A 70 9.44 -15.69 -2.86
C ALA A 70 9.51 -16.61 -1.62
N GLY A 71 8.48 -16.56 -0.77
CA GLY A 71 8.45 -17.23 0.54
C GLY A 71 9.06 -16.43 1.70
N GLY A 72 9.82 -15.36 1.42
CA GLY A 72 10.50 -14.58 2.45
C GLY A 72 9.57 -13.64 3.22
N THR A 73 9.92 -13.35 4.48
CA THR A 73 9.26 -12.35 5.32
C THR A 73 10.03 -11.03 5.25
N TYR A 74 9.31 -9.95 4.97
CA TYR A 74 9.87 -8.62 4.76
C TYR A 74 9.07 -7.58 5.55
N ASN A 75 9.55 -6.35 5.54
CA ASN A 75 8.85 -5.21 6.08
C ASN A 75 8.66 -4.10 5.05
N PHE A 76 7.66 -3.26 5.31
CA PHE A 76 7.57 -1.93 4.76
C PHE A 76 7.55 -0.90 5.89
N SER A 77 7.98 0.31 5.61
CA SER A 77 8.04 1.41 6.56
C SER A 77 7.27 2.61 6.07
N LEU A 78 6.63 3.29 7.01
CA LEU A 78 5.80 4.46 6.78
C LEU A 78 6.30 5.63 7.63
N SER A 79 6.11 6.85 7.13
CA SER A 79 6.38 8.09 7.87
C SER A 79 5.32 9.13 7.53
N GLY A 80 5.11 10.07 8.42
CA GLY A 80 4.07 11.07 8.28
C GLY A 80 3.80 11.77 9.59
N SER A 81 2.74 12.58 9.59
CA SER A 81 2.40 13.43 10.75
C SER A 81 1.01 13.17 11.32
N ALA A 82 0.11 12.46 10.62
CA ALA A 82 -1.10 11.94 11.25
C ALA A 82 -1.47 10.57 10.69
N THR A 83 -1.80 9.67 11.62
CA THR A 83 -2.20 8.30 11.35
C THR A 83 -3.72 8.13 11.33
N HIS A 84 -4.51 9.20 11.51
CA HIS A 84 -5.97 9.17 11.56
C HIS A 84 -6.56 8.07 12.47
N GLU A 85 -5.92 7.83 13.62
CA GLU A 85 -6.24 6.72 14.56
C GLU A 85 -6.22 5.32 13.93
N GLY A 86 -5.47 5.16 12.83
CA GLY A 86 -5.35 3.93 12.07
C GLY A 86 -6.37 3.86 10.94
N GLY A 87 -7.00 2.70 10.80
CA GLY A 87 -7.72 2.30 9.61
C GLY A 87 -7.27 0.92 9.16
N SER A 88 -7.53 0.61 7.89
CA SER A 88 -7.14 -0.69 7.32
C SER A 88 -6.24 -0.50 6.10
N CYS A 89 -5.26 -1.38 5.95
CA CYS A 89 -4.28 -1.34 4.88
C CYS A 89 -4.21 -2.66 4.14
N GLN A 90 -3.75 -2.59 2.88
CA GLN A 90 -3.28 -3.75 2.14
C GLN A 90 -1.90 -3.46 1.57
N VAL A 91 -1.10 -4.51 1.42
CA VAL A 91 0.02 -4.50 0.48
C VAL A 91 -0.28 -5.43 -0.68
N SER A 92 0.11 -5.04 -1.88
CA SER A 92 -0.21 -5.78 -3.10
C SER A 92 0.92 -5.70 -4.12
N LEU A 93 0.97 -6.69 -5.00
CA LEU A 93 1.92 -6.75 -6.11
C LEU A 93 1.19 -6.65 -7.45
N SER A 94 1.82 -5.97 -8.42
CA SER A 94 1.41 -5.93 -9.81
C SER A 94 2.61 -6.22 -10.72
N TYR A 95 2.42 -7.09 -11.70
CA TYR A 95 3.41 -7.47 -12.72
C TYR A 95 3.05 -6.97 -14.12
N ASP A 96 1.95 -6.23 -14.25
CA ASP A 96 1.34 -5.84 -15.53
C ASP A 96 1.18 -4.33 -15.67
N GLN A 97 2.12 -3.57 -15.09
CA GLN A 97 2.14 -2.11 -15.09
C GLN A 97 0.91 -1.48 -14.42
N ALA A 98 0.61 -1.92 -13.20
CA ALA A 98 -0.47 -1.42 -12.35
C ALA A 98 -1.90 -1.66 -12.89
N LYS A 99 -2.07 -2.51 -13.92
CA LYS A 99 -3.39 -2.83 -14.47
C LYS A 99 -4.17 -3.75 -13.54
N THR A 100 -3.49 -4.73 -12.94
CA THR A 100 -4.07 -5.62 -11.94
C THR A 100 -3.17 -5.72 -10.72
N TRP A 101 -3.78 -5.95 -9.57
CA TRP A 101 -3.10 -6.04 -8.27
C TRP A 101 -3.55 -7.30 -7.55
N LYS A 102 -2.60 -7.98 -6.90
CA LYS A 102 -2.87 -9.15 -6.05
C LYS A 102 -2.49 -8.84 -4.62
N VAL A 103 -3.44 -8.98 -3.69
CA VAL A 103 -3.22 -8.72 -2.27
C VAL A 103 -2.28 -9.75 -1.68
N VAL A 104 -1.18 -9.27 -1.10
CA VAL A 104 -0.22 -10.11 -0.36
C VAL A 104 -0.61 -10.20 1.11
N HIS A 105 -0.99 -9.09 1.74
CA HIS A 105 -1.39 -9.07 3.15
C HIS A 105 -2.40 -7.96 3.41
N SER A 106 -3.36 -8.21 4.30
CA SER A 106 -4.33 -7.23 4.79
C SER A 106 -4.19 -6.99 6.29
N TRP A 107 -4.16 -5.73 6.71
CA TRP A 107 -4.29 -5.33 8.12
C TRP A 107 -5.62 -4.62 8.30
N ILE A 108 -6.57 -5.25 8.98
CA ILE A 108 -7.88 -4.69 9.29
C ILE A 108 -7.81 -4.07 10.69
N GLY A 109 -7.73 -2.75 10.72
CA GLY A 109 -7.51 -1.96 11.94
C GLY A 109 -6.04 -1.76 12.27
N SER A 110 -5.77 -0.77 13.13
CA SER A 110 -4.46 -0.37 13.65
C SER A 110 -3.41 0.07 12.62
N CYS A 111 -3.63 -0.08 11.31
CA CYS A 111 -2.70 0.43 10.31
C CYS A 111 -3.03 1.88 9.94
N PRO A 112 -2.07 2.82 9.93
CA PRO A 112 -0.61 2.68 10.15
C PRO A 112 -0.11 3.25 11.50
N LEU A 113 -0.61 2.75 12.63
CA LEU A 113 -0.24 3.27 13.96
C LEU A 113 1.22 3.01 14.38
N THR A 114 1.92 2.11 13.70
CA THR A 114 3.35 1.85 13.87
C THR A 114 4.12 2.21 12.60
N PRO A 115 5.41 2.57 12.70
CA PRO A 115 6.21 3.01 11.55
C PRO A 115 6.67 1.85 10.66
N SER A 116 6.58 0.59 11.11
CA SER A 116 7.03 -0.59 10.36
C SER A 116 6.03 -1.73 10.51
N TRP A 117 5.84 -2.48 9.44
CA TRP A 117 4.86 -3.54 9.30
C TRP A 117 5.47 -4.72 8.54
N THR A 118 5.22 -5.94 8.99
CA THR A 118 5.81 -7.16 8.43
C THR A 118 4.80 -7.96 7.64
N PHE A 119 5.20 -8.50 6.49
CA PHE A 119 4.39 -9.38 5.67
C PHE A 119 5.27 -10.48 5.07
N THR A 120 4.66 -11.55 4.61
CA THR A 120 5.37 -12.66 3.97
C THR A 120 4.87 -12.85 2.55
N LEU A 121 5.80 -13.00 1.61
CA LEU A 121 5.47 -13.29 0.22
C LEU A 121 5.08 -14.77 0.07
N PRO A 122 4.05 -15.12 -0.70
CA PRO A 122 3.82 -16.51 -1.11
C PRO A 122 5.05 -17.21 -1.61
N ASN A 123 5.12 -18.50 -1.32
CA ASN A 123 6.18 -19.38 -1.82
C ASN A 123 6.28 -19.40 -3.35
N ASP A 124 5.15 -19.21 -4.04
CA ASP A 124 5.02 -19.19 -5.49
C ASP A 124 4.89 -17.77 -6.07
N THR A 125 5.29 -16.74 -5.31
CA THR A 125 5.33 -15.36 -5.83
C THR A 125 6.17 -15.33 -7.11
N PRO A 126 5.65 -14.81 -8.24
CA PRO A 126 6.38 -14.79 -9.50
C PRO A 126 7.72 -14.07 -9.37
N ALA A 127 8.77 -14.63 -9.97
CA ALA A 127 10.05 -13.93 -10.07
C ALA A 127 9.97 -12.82 -11.13
N GLY A 128 10.71 -11.73 -10.91
CA GLY A 128 10.80 -10.59 -11.81
C GLY A 128 10.60 -9.25 -11.11
N ASP A 129 10.66 -8.19 -11.90
CA ASP A 129 10.37 -6.84 -11.44
C ASP A 129 8.87 -6.63 -11.27
N ALA A 130 8.48 -6.05 -10.13
CA ALA A 130 7.10 -5.86 -9.74
C ALA A 130 6.87 -4.47 -9.14
N LEU A 131 5.65 -3.97 -9.29
CA LEU A 131 5.16 -2.84 -8.52
C LEU A 131 4.63 -3.36 -7.18
N PHE A 132 5.16 -2.81 -6.09
CA PHE A 132 4.62 -2.97 -4.74
C PHE A 132 3.76 -1.76 -4.41
N ALA A 133 2.53 -1.99 -3.94
CA ALA A 133 1.65 -0.93 -3.45
C ALA A 133 1.36 -1.11 -1.97
N TRP A 134 1.48 -0.03 -1.20
CA TRP A 134 0.80 0.14 0.08
C TRP A 134 -0.46 0.97 -0.15
N THR A 135 -1.61 0.44 0.26
CA THR A 135 -2.88 1.16 0.27
C THR A 135 -3.42 1.26 1.68
N TRP A 136 -4.00 2.42 2.03
CA TRP A 136 -4.59 2.64 3.35
C TRP A 136 -5.91 3.42 3.25
N PHE A 137 -6.88 3.00 4.04
CA PHE A 137 -8.18 3.64 4.23
C PHE A 137 -8.28 4.12 5.66
N ASN A 138 -8.22 5.44 5.85
CA ASN A 138 -8.15 6.09 7.15
C ASN A 138 -9.46 5.93 7.96
N LYS A 139 -9.31 5.68 9.27
CA LYS A 139 -10.46 5.48 10.16
C LYS A 139 -11.24 6.77 10.36
N ILE A 140 -10.57 7.90 10.63
CA ILE A 140 -11.22 9.18 10.99
C ILE A 140 -10.85 10.28 9.98
N GLY A 141 -11.79 11.20 9.72
CA GLY A 141 -11.61 12.33 8.81
C GLY A 141 -12.33 12.12 7.47
N ASN A 142 -11.83 12.77 6.42
CA ASN A 142 -12.36 12.56 5.07
C ASN A 142 -12.28 11.09 4.65
N ARG A 143 -13.21 10.63 3.83
CA ARG A 143 -13.16 9.26 3.30
C ARG A 143 -12.16 9.24 2.15
N GLU A 144 -10.98 8.71 2.42
CA GLU A 144 -9.83 8.79 1.52
C GLU A 144 -9.23 7.41 1.25
N MET A 145 -8.44 7.33 0.18
CA MET A 145 -7.57 6.20 -0.12
C MET A 145 -6.16 6.73 -0.31
N TYR A 146 -5.24 6.27 0.52
CA TYR A 146 -3.81 6.49 0.37
C TYR A 146 -3.25 5.37 -0.49
N MET A 147 -2.36 5.71 -1.41
CA MET A 147 -1.65 4.73 -2.20
C MET A 147 -0.26 5.26 -2.57
N ASN A 148 0.77 4.54 -2.15
CA ASN A 148 2.13 4.76 -2.64
C ASN A 148 2.64 3.45 -3.25
N CYS A 149 3.38 3.58 -4.33
CA CYS A 149 3.94 2.44 -5.04
C CYS A 149 5.45 2.56 -5.15
N ALA A 150 6.12 1.42 -5.10
CA ALA A 150 7.56 1.28 -5.26
C ALA A 150 7.88 0.18 -6.27
N HIS A 151 9.09 0.23 -6.83
CA HIS A 151 9.65 -0.85 -7.64
C HIS A 151 10.40 -1.82 -6.72
N VAL A 152 10.03 -3.10 -6.79
CA VAL A 152 10.72 -4.19 -6.10
C VAL A 152 11.10 -5.28 -7.10
N THR A 153 12.22 -5.95 -6.86
CA THR A 153 12.64 -7.13 -7.65
C THR A 153 12.42 -8.39 -6.83
N ILE A 154 11.70 -9.36 -7.38
CA ILE A 154 11.43 -10.64 -6.71
C ILE A 154 12.30 -11.75 -7.34
N LEU A 155 13.07 -12.43 -6.51
CA LEU A 155 13.76 -13.66 -6.87
C LEU A 155 12.82 -14.86 -6.64
N GLY A 156 12.97 -15.88 -7.49
CA GLY A 156 12.31 -17.17 -7.25
C GLY A 156 12.76 -17.82 -5.94
N ARG A 157 11.93 -18.72 -5.41
CA ARG A 157 12.26 -19.47 -4.19
C ARG A 157 13.58 -20.24 -4.37
N SER A 158 14.50 -20.12 -3.41
CA SER A 158 15.69 -20.98 -3.36
C SER A 158 15.33 -22.33 -2.76
N GLY A 159 15.72 -23.41 -3.42
CA GLY A 159 15.46 -24.79 -2.98
C GLY A 159 16.16 -25.23 -1.68
N PHE A 160 16.86 -24.31 -1.00
CA PHE A 160 17.59 -24.57 0.25
C PHE A 160 16.92 -23.99 1.49
N ASP A 161 15.82 -23.25 1.35
CA ASP A 161 15.08 -22.68 2.49
C ASP A 161 13.99 -23.68 2.95
N PHE A 162 14.33 -24.40 4.02
CA PHE A 162 13.51 -25.44 4.66
C PHE A 162 12.49 -24.88 5.66
N ASP A 163 12.39 -23.56 5.82
CA ASP A 163 11.41 -22.98 6.74
C ASP A 163 9.98 -23.02 6.15
N GLU A 164 9.07 -23.43 7.03
CA GLU A 164 7.70 -23.81 6.78
C GLU A 164 6.80 -22.56 6.55
N ARG A 165 6.23 -22.49 5.34
CA ARG A 165 5.03 -21.74 4.89
C ARG A 165 5.07 -20.20 4.77
N SER A 166 4.64 -19.75 3.58
CA SER A 166 3.81 -18.56 3.38
C SER A 166 2.87 -18.72 2.19
N PRO A 167 1.60 -18.30 2.34
CA PRO A 167 0.47 -19.08 2.87
C PRO A 167 0.21 -20.39 2.08
N SER A 168 -0.83 -21.16 2.47
CA SER A 168 -1.24 -22.35 1.67
C SER A 168 -1.73 -22.01 0.27
N ASP A 169 -2.18 -20.78 0.09
CA ASP A 169 -2.95 -20.40 -1.09
C ASP A 169 -1.98 -19.84 -2.14
N PRO A 170 -2.04 -20.35 -3.39
CA PRO A 170 -1.20 -19.88 -4.47
C PRO A 170 -1.32 -18.37 -4.71
N TYR A 171 -0.24 -17.72 -5.13
CA TYR A 171 -0.24 -16.31 -5.49
C TYR A 171 -1.35 -15.98 -6.51
N GLY A 172 -1.57 -16.87 -7.47
CA GLY A 172 -2.60 -16.71 -8.50
C GLY A 172 -4.03 -16.61 -7.97
N SER A 173 -4.37 -17.29 -6.87
CA SER A 173 -5.71 -17.30 -6.29
C SER A 173 -6.00 -16.12 -5.36
N ARG A 174 -4.98 -15.29 -5.07
CA ARG A 174 -5.14 -14.13 -4.19
C ARG A 174 -6.10 -13.10 -4.78
N PRO A 175 -6.86 -12.39 -3.93
CA PRO A 175 -7.87 -11.46 -4.39
C PRO A 175 -7.26 -10.22 -5.02
N ALA A 176 -8.09 -9.50 -5.78
CA ALA A 176 -7.78 -8.17 -6.24
C ALA A 176 -7.62 -7.21 -5.04
N GLN A 177 -6.78 -6.18 -5.19
CA GLN A 177 -6.68 -5.09 -4.23
C GLN A 177 -8.02 -4.37 -4.08
N PHE A 178 -8.40 -4.04 -2.85
CA PHE A 178 -9.59 -3.24 -2.57
C PHE A 178 -9.35 -1.77 -2.95
N VAL A 179 -10.34 -1.17 -3.62
CA VAL A 179 -10.28 0.22 -4.10
C VAL A 179 -11.60 0.91 -3.74
N ALA A 180 -11.51 2.06 -3.07
CA ALA A 180 -12.66 2.85 -2.66
C ALA A 180 -12.26 4.33 -2.55
N ASN A 181 -13.24 5.21 -2.35
CA ASN A 181 -13.02 6.65 -2.11
C ASN A 181 -12.32 7.41 -3.25
N VAL A 182 -12.33 6.85 -4.47
CA VAL A 182 -11.69 7.40 -5.66
C VAL A 182 -12.69 7.54 -6.82
N ASN A 183 -13.93 7.90 -6.50
CA ASN A 183 -15.04 8.06 -7.45
C ASN A 183 -15.33 6.80 -8.30
N ASN A 184 -15.14 5.62 -7.71
CA ASN A 184 -15.43 4.33 -8.34
C ASN A 184 -16.77 3.72 -7.89
N GLY A 185 -17.61 4.49 -7.19
CA GLY A 185 -18.88 4.01 -6.63
C GLY A 185 -18.77 3.22 -5.33
N CYS A 186 -17.54 2.93 -4.87
CA CYS A 186 -17.26 2.24 -3.62
C CYS A 186 -16.69 3.22 -2.58
N GLY A 187 -17.13 3.10 -1.33
CA GLY A 187 -16.77 3.98 -0.23
C GLY A 187 -16.44 3.25 1.07
N THR A 188 -15.88 3.99 2.03
CA THR A 188 -15.70 3.52 3.41
C THR A 188 -16.51 4.36 4.40
N LEU A 189 -16.76 3.81 5.59
CA LEU A 189 -17.51 4.49 6.65
C LEU A 189 -16.57 5.19 7.64
N GLU A 190 -16.88 6.43 8.00
CA GLU A 190 -16.10 7.18 9.01
C GLU A 190 -16.22 6.56 10.40
N GLY A 191 -15.11 6.59 11.14
CA GLY A 191 -15.00 6.05 12.50
C GLY A 191 -14.86 4.52 12.53
N LYS A 192 -14.78 3.86 11.38
CA LYS A 192 -14.68 2.39 11.25
C LYS A 192 -13.43 1.99 10.48
N ASP A 193 -12.85 0.87 10.90
CA ASP A 193 -11.85 0.17 10.11
C ASP A 193 -12.58 -0.62 9.02
N VAL A 194 -12.27 -0.39 7.74
CA VAL A 194 -12.96 -1.11 6.66
C VAL A 194 -12.64 -2.60 6.71
N LEU A 195 -13.68 -3.42 6.81
CA LEU A 195 -13.59 -4.86 6.66
C LEU A 195 -13.55 -5.18 5.16
N PHE A 196 -12.36 -5.48 4.63
CA PHE A 196 -12.23 -5.81 3.22
C PHE A 196 -13.14 -7.00 2.85
N PRO A 197 -13.93 -6.94 1.76
CA PRO A 197 -14.76 -8.05 1.33
C PRO A 197 -13.94 -9.31 1.01
N ASN A 198 -12.74 -9.10 0.47
CA ASN A 198 -11.80 -10.16 0.10
C ASN A 198 -10.41 -9.81 0.66
N PRO A 199 -10.14 -10.07 1.95
CA PRO A 199 -8.88 -9.68 2.59
C PRO A 199 -7.71 -10.57 2.18
N GLY A 200 -7.99 -11.76 1.63
CA GLY A 200 -6.98 -12.75 1.26
C GLY A 200 -6.56 -13.65 2.44
N PRO A 201 -5.69 -14.63 2.17
CA PRO A 201 -5.32 -15.65 3.15
C PRO A 201 -4.50 -15.10 4.33
N ASP A 202 -3.64 -14.11 4.09
CA ASP A 202 -2.82 -13.47 5.12
C ASP A 202 -3.49 -12.17 5.57
N THR A 203 -4.14 -12.25 6.74
CA THR A 203 -4.93 -11.17 7.28
C THR A 203 -4.72 -11.04 8.79
N ASP A 204 -4.34 -9.84 9.23
CA ASP A 204 -4.36 -9.47 10.63
C ASP A 204 -5.62 -8.66 10.94
N LEU A 205 -6.42 -9.11 11.90
CA LEU A 205 -7.57 -8.38 12.41
C LEU A 205 -7.26 -7.80 13.80
N LYS A 206 -6.98 -6.50 13.85
CA LYS A 206 -6.70 -5.73 15.07
C LYS A 206 -7.54 -4.46 15.10
N SER A 207 -8.86 -4.65 15.21
CA SER A 207 -9.84 -3.57 15.23
C SER A 207 -10.80 -3.71 16.41
N LEU A 208 -11.22 -2.57 16.96
CA LEU A 208 -12.30 -2.46 17.96
C LEU A 208 -13.65 -2.07 17.33
N GLY A 209 -13.71 -1.89 16.01
CA GLY A 209 -14.90 -1.45 15.32
C GLY A 209 -14.72 -1.45 13.81
N THR A 210 -15.21 -2.50 13.16
CA THR A 210 -15.19 -2.62 11.71
C THR A 210 -16.52 -2.26 11.07
N ALA A 211 -16.51 -1.98 9.78
CA ALA A 211 -17.70 -1.92 8.93
C ALA A 211 -17.38 -2.43 7.52
N PRO A 212 -18.34 -3.05 6.82
CA PRO A 212 -18.17 -3.35 5.41
C PRO A 212 -18.05 -2.05 4.59
N PRO A 213 -17.54 -2.12 3.35
CA PRO A 213 -17.60 -1.01 2.41
C PRO A 213 -19.04 -0.53 2.16
N THR A 214 -19.17 0.70 1.70
CA THR A 214 -20.44 1.32 1.32
C THR A 214 -20.51 1.52 -0.20
N GLY A 215 -21.71 1.59 -0.75
CA GLY A 215 -21.90 1.77 -2.20
C GLY A 215 -21.78 0.46 -2.99
N SER A 216 -21.34 0.56 -4.25
CA SER A 216 -21.18 -0.58 -5.16
C SER A 216 -19.72 -1.01 -5.17
N CYS A 217 -19.46 -2.04 -4.37
CA CYS A 217 -18.21 -2.79 -4.24
C CYS A 217 -18.57 -4.28 -4.47
#